data_AF-A0A7S1IQV5-F1
#
_entry.id   AF-A0A7S1IQV5-F1
#
_cell.length_a   1.000
_cell.length_b   1.000
_cell.length_c   1.000
_cell.angle_alpha   90.00
_cell.angle_beta   90.00
_cell.angle_gamma   90.00
#
_symmetry.space_group_name_H-M   'P 1'
#
loop_
_entity.id
_entity.type
_entity.pdbx_description
1 polymer ?
#
loop_
_entity_poly.entity_id
_entity_poly.type
_entity_poly.pdbx_seq_one_letter_code
_entity_poly.pdbx_strand_id
1 'polypeptide(L)'
;AGLFIYAQIVPASPNSTGFEIPALFEDGHFRFTGLLLKALYGTAYNLVFALNPVPEWAVANVTSRAITAVLCAATYFYRMGGLKCEPCVPGAICNSSSHLLTQPGYWTADNVSTVFVQCKPSTACPGNVTDSTCAPGFRGVLCQGCEAGRSGT
;
A
#
# COMPACT_ATOMS: atom_id res chain seq x y z
N ALA A 1 5.81 -37.07 -21.37
CA ALA A 1 6.65 -35.86 -21.25
C ALA A 1 6.01 -34.96 -20.21
N GLY A 2 6.69 -34.68 -19.10
CA GLY A 2 6.18 -33.75 -18.08
C GLY A 2 6.35 -32.33 -18.58
N LEU A 3 5.26 -31.56 -18.65
CA LEU A 3 5.33 -30.12 -18.91
C LEU A 3 5.71 -29.44 -17.59
N PHE A 4 6.89 -28.83 -17.56
CA PHE A 4 7.31 -28.01 -16.43
C PHE A 4 6.96 -26.55 -16.74
N ILE A 5 6.02 -25.99 -15.99
CA ILE A 5 5.66 -24.58 -16.06
C ILE A 5 6.46 -23.86 -14.97
N TYR A 6 7.31 -22.93 -15.38
CA TYR A 6 8.03 -22.05 -14.47
C TYR A 6 7.30 -20.70 -14.44
N ALA A 7 6.82 -20.30 -13.27
CA ALA A 7 6.39 -18.93 -13.02
C ALA A 7 7.57 -18.18 -12.39
N GLN A 8 8.19 -17.28 -13.13
CA GLN A 8 9.14 -16.34 -12.56
C GLN A 8 8.40 -15.05 -12.22
N ILE A 9 8.43 -14.67 -10.94
CA ILE A 9 8.05 -13.32 -10.55
C ILE A 9 9.27 -12.47 -10.89
N VAL A 10 9.14 -11.58 -11.88
CA VAL A 10 10.20 -10.67 -12.29
C VAL A 10 9.92 -9.28 -11.71
N PRO A 11 10.49 -8.91 -10.56
CA PRO A 11 10.99 -7.57 -10.31
C PRO A 11 12.44 -7.51 -10.80
N ALA A 12 13.06 -6.35 -10.83
CA ALA A 12 14.52 -6.22 -10.93
C ALA A 12 15.29 -6.79 -9.69
N SER A 13 14.89 -7.93 -9.10
CA SER A 13 15.53 -8.55 -7.93
C SER A 13 15.13 -10.04 -7.76
N PRO A 14 16.05 -10.96 -7.34
CA PRO A 14 15.93 -12.40 -7.64
C PRO A 14 15.36 -13.29 -6.50
N ASN A 15 14.65 -12.78 -5.49
CA ASN A 15 14.28 -13.60 -4.32
C ASN A 15 12.77 -13.82 -4.15
N SER A 16 12.24 -14.88 -4.76
CA SER A 16 11.03 -15.59 -4.32
C SER A 16 11.05 -17.05 -4.76
N THR A 17 11.12 -17.98 -3.80
CA THR A 17 11.10 -19.44 -4.02
C THR A 17 9.94 -20.09 -3.27
N GLY A 18 9.14 -20.88 -3.99
CA GLY A 18 8.03 -21.67 -3.46
C GLY A 18 6.90 -21.75 -4.48
N PHE A 19 6.88 -22.81 -5.29
CA PHE A 19 5.86 -23.04 -6.32
C PHE A 19 5.45 -24.51 -6.32
N GLU A 20 4.16 -24.79 -6.18
CA GLU A 20 3.60 -26.10 -6.44
C GLU A 20 3.29 -26.24 -7.93
N ILE A 21 3.62 -27.39 -8.51
CA ILE A 21 3.34 -27.67 -9.93
C ILE A 21 1.81 -27.68 -10.13
N PRO A 22 1.26 -26.86 -11.05
CA PRO A 22 -0.17 -26.82 -11.28
C PRO A 22 -0.67 -28.16 -11.85
N ALA A 23 -1.83 -28.62 -11.40
CA ALA A 23 -2.55 -29.68 -12.08
C ALA A 23 -3.08 -29.17 -13.43
N LEU A 24 -2.91 -29.97 -14.49
CA LEU A 24 -3.61 -29.76 -15.76
C LEU A 24 -5.07 -30.20 -15.56
N PHE A 25 -6.02 -29.30 -15.83
CA PHE A 25 -7.45 -29.63 -15.77
C PHE A 25 -7.94 -30.21 -17.10
N GLU A 26 -9.06 -30.94 -17.07
CA GLU A 26 -9.64 -31.61 -18.25
C GLU A 26 -10.03 -30.65 -19.37
N ASP A 27 -10.19 -29.36 -19.06
CA ASP A 27 -10.50 -28.29 -20.00
C ASP A 27 -9.26 -27.65 -20.65
N GLY A 28 -8.05 -28.17 -20.36
CA GLY A 28 -6.80 -27.67 -20.90
C GLY A 28 -6.23 -26.43 -20.20
N HIS A 29 -6.82 -25.99 -19.09
CA HIS A 29 -6.30 -24.86 -18.32
C HIS A 29 -5.37 -25.31 -17.18
N PHE A 30 -4.38 -24.47 -16.88
CA PHE A 30 -3.57 -24.56 -15.67
C PHE A 30 -4.15 -23.64 -14.61
N ARG A 31 -4.44 -24.17 -13.42
CA ARG A 31 -4.90 -23.37 -12.29
C ARG A 31 -3.82 -23.34 -11.21
N PHE A 32 -3.45 -22.13 -10.82
CA PHE A 32 -2.59 -21.87 -9.68
C PHE A 32 -3.44 -21.43 -8.49
N THR A 33 -3.26 -22.06 -7.34
CA THR A 33 -3.89 -21.67 -6.07
C THR A 33 -2.81 -21.34 -5.05
N GLY A 34 -3.01 -20.30 -4.24
CA GLY A 34 -2.05 -19.95 -3.17
C GLY A 34 -0.81 -19.19 -3.64
N LEU A 35 -0.86 -18.49 -4.78
CA LEU A 35 0.23 -17.59 -5.21
C LEU A 35 0.45 -16.48 -4.17
N LEU A 36 1.58 -16.53 -3.48
CA LEU A 36 2.01 -15.49 -2.54
C LEU A 36 2.97 -14.52 -3.25
N LEU A 37 2.49 -13.31 -3.54
CA LEU A 37 3.32 -12.25 -4.11
C LEU A 37 3.91 -11.39 -2.98
N LYS A 38 5.23 -11.33 -2.88
CA LYS A 38 5.92 -10.34 -2.04
C LYS A 38 6.35 -9.17 -2.92
N ALA A 39 5.51 -8.15 -2.96
CA ALA A 39 5.65 -6.99 -3.85
C ALA A 39 5.80 -5.69 -3.05
N LEU A 40 6.51 -4.71 -3.62
CA LEU A 40 6.59 -3.36 -3.07
C LEU A 40 5.24 -2.66 -3.27
N TYR A 41 4.73 -2.02 -2.22
CA TYR A 41 3.46 -1.30 -2.32
C TYR A 41 3.54 -0.16 -3.34
N GLY A 42 2.47 -0.03 -4.13
CA GLY A 42 2.37 0.99 -5.18
C GLY A 42 3.16 0.68 -6.47
N THR A 43 3.87 -0.45 -6.52
CA THR A 43 4.54 -0.90 -7.75
C THR A 43 3.66 -1.87 -8.51
N ALA A 44 3.58 -1.71 -9.83
CA ALA A 44 2.86 -2.63 -10.72
C ALA A 44 3.77 -3.78 -11.16
N TYR A 45 3.27 -5.01 -11.05
CA TYR A 45 3.95 -6.24 -11.43
C TYR A 45 3.14 -7.00 -12.46
N ASN A 46 3.81 -7.63 -13.42
CA ASN A 46 3.20 -8.59 -14.32
C ASN A 46 3.74 -9.99 -13.98
N LEU A 47 2.86 -10.98 -13.97
CA LEU A 47 3.25 -12.38 -13.93
C LEU A 47 3.49 -12.84 -15.37
N VAL A 48 4.63 -13.47 -15.61
CA VAL A 48 4.96 -14.06 -16.91
C VAL A 48 4.99 -15.57 -16.74
N PHE A 49 4.15 -16.25 -17.51
CA PHE A 49 4.13 -17.70 -17.61
C PHE A 49 4.84 -18.10 -18.90
N ALA A 50 5.89 -18.91 -18.77
CA ALA A 50 6.65 -19.42 -19.89
C ALA A 50 6.81 -20.95 -19.77
N LEU A 51 6.78 -21.62 -20.91
CA LEU A 51 7.08 -23.04 -21.03
C LEU A 51 8.59 -23.19 -21.31
N ASN A 52 9.26 -24.12 -20.62
CA ASN A 52 10.69 -24.40 -20.82
C ASN A 52 10.95 -25.90 -20.64
N PRO A 53 11.69 -26.61 -21.53
CA PRO A 53 12.29 -26.14 -22.79
C PRO A 53 11.27 -25.98 -23.91
N VAL A 54 11.30 -24.83 -24.58
CA VAL A 54 10.50 -24.57 -25.80
C VAL A 54 11.40 -23.92 -26.85
N PRO A 55 11.34 -24.37 -28.12
CA PRO A 55 12.07 -23.74 -29.21
C PRO A 55 11.74 -22.24 -29.31
N GLU A 56 12.70 -21.39 -29.68
CA GLU A 56 12.52 -19.93 -29.75
C GLU A 56 11.32 -19.47 -30.60
N TRP A 57 10.89 -20.28 -31.57
CA TRP A 57 9.72 -20.02 -32.43
C TRP A 57 8.37 -20.40 -31.80
N ALA A 58 8.38 -21.11 -30.66
CA ALA A 58 7.19 -21.64 -30.00
C ALA A 58 6.90 -20.97 -28.64
N VAL A 59 7.55 -19.84 -28.33
CA VAL A 59 7.35 -19.12 -27.08
C VAL A 59 5.96 -18.48 -27.04
N ALA A 60 4.99 -19.21 -26.48
CA ALA A 60 3.74 -18.63 -26.00
C ALA A 60 3.98 -18.15 -24.56
N ASN A 61 4.45 -16.91 -24.41
CA ASN A 61 4.42 -16.27 -23.10
C ASN A 61 3.00 -15.77 -22.83
N VAL A 62 2.49 -16.06 -21.64
CA VAL A 62 1.23 -15.47 -21.17
C VAL A 62 1.60 -14.47 -20.09
N THR A 63 1.28 -13.20 -20.33
CA THR A 63 1.51 -12.12 -19.38
C THR A 63 0.19 -11.76 -18.72
N SER A 64 0.17 -11.70 -17.38
CA SER A 64 -1.01 -11.24 -16.65
C SER A 64 -1.27 -9.75 -16.89
N ARG A 65 -2.43 -9.27 -16.44
CA ARG A 65 -2.60 -7.83 -16.19
C ARG A 65 -1.67 -7.39 -15.05
N ALA A 66 -1.44 -6.07 -14.99
CA ALA A 66 -0.71 -5.47 -13.87
C ALA A 66 -1.40 -5.77 -12.55
N ILE A 67 -0.63 -6.28 -11.59
CA ILE A 67 -1.03 -6.54 -10.21
C ILE A 67 -0.26 -5.56 -9.33
N THR A 68 -0.95 -4.89 -8.42
CA THR A 68 -0.35 -3.98 -7.45
C THR A 68 -0.65 -4.49 -6.03
N ALA A 69 0.37 -4.49 -5.17
CA ALA A 69 0.14 -4.67 -3.73
C ALA A 69 -0.33 -3.32 -3.17
N VAL A 70 -1.60 -3.22 -2.78
CA VAL A 70 -2.21 -1.94 -2.35
C VAL A 70 -3.20 -2.06 -1.19
N LEU A 71 -3.29 -3.20 -0.51
CA LEU A 71 -4.27 -3.37 0.57
C LEU A 71 -3.63 -4.00 1.81
N CYS A 72 -3.89 -3.36 2.94
CA CYS A 72 -3.65 -3.87 4.29
C CYS A 72 -4.99 -4.13 4.99
N ALA A 73 -4.96 -4.80 6.15
CA ALA A 73 -6.14 -4.83 7.03
C ALA A 73 -6.51 -3.39 7.46
N ALA A 74 -7.79 -3.14 7.78
CA ALA A 74 -8.30 -1.79 8.06
C ALA A 74 -7.55 -1.04 9.18
N THR A 75 -6.96 -1.76 10.14
CA THR A 75 -6.19 -1.20 11.27
C THR A 75 -4.70 -0.99 10.96
N TYR A 76 -4.31 -1.12 9.69
CA TYR A 76 -2.94 -0.99 9.22
C TYR A 76 -2.87 -0.04 8.01
N PHE A 77 -1.70 0.51 7.77
CA PHE A 77 -1.36 1.29 6.59
C PHE A 77 -0.13 0.68 5.90
N TYR A 78 0.20 1.13 4.70
CA TYR A 78 1.45 0.75 4.03
C TYR A 78 2.23 1.98 3.60
N ARG A 79 3.56 1.86 3.52
CA ARG A 79 4.38 2.87 2.87
C ARG A 79 4.61 2.51 1.42
N MET A 80 4.56 3.50 0.54
CA MET A 80 4.99 3.35 -0.85
C MET A 80 6.44 2.84 -0.88
N GLY A 81 6.71 1.81 -1.68
CA GLY A 81 8.03 1.14 -1.69
C GLY A 81 8.33 0.27 -0.47
N GLY A 82 7.39 0.13 0.48
CA GLY A 82 7.48 -0.81 1.58
C GLY A 82 7.10 -2.24 1.17
N LEU A 83 7.42 -3.22 2.03
CA LEU A 83 7.07 -4.64 1.84
C LEU A 83 6.13 -5.19 2.93
N LYS A 84 5.75 -4.36 3.89
CA LYS A 84 4.95 -4.76 5.06
C LYS A 84 3.90 -3.69 5.38
N CYS A 85 2.76 -4.16 5.87
CA CYS A 85 1.79 -3.31 6.55
C CYS A 85 2.35 -2.86 7.91
N GLU A 86 2.16 -1.59 8.24
CA GLU A 86 2.49 -0.99 9.52
C GLU A 86 1.21 -0.77 10.34
N PRO A 87 1.24 -0.97 11.67
CA PRO A 87 0.07 -0.77 12.52
C PRO A 87 -0.33 0.71 12.53
N CYS A 88 -1.63 0.98 12.65
CA CYS A 88 -2.10 2.37 12.72
C CYS A 88 -1.52 3.11 13.92
N VAL A 89 -0.99 4.32 13.68
CA VAL A 89 -0.36 5.14 14.72
C VAL A 89 -1.43 5.91 15.53
N PRO A 90 -1.18 6.20 16.82
CA PRO A 90 -2.10 7.01 17.62
C PRO A 90 -2.36 8.38 16.98
N GLY A 91 -3.62 8.84 17.03
CA GLY A 91 -4.01 10.11 16.41
C GLY A 91 -4.24 10.03 14.90
N ALA A 92 -4.03 8.87 14.26
CA ALA A 92 -4.35 8.63 12.87
C ALA A 92 -5.63 7.79 12.68
N ILE A 93 -6.25 7.93 11.52
CA ILE A 93 -7.30 7.08 11.00
C ILE A 93 -6.71 6.38 9.76
N CYS A 94 -6.54 5.06 9.87
CA CYS A 94 -6.06 4.23 8.77
C CYS A 94 -7.25 3.64 8.00
N ASN A 95 -7.16 3.66 6.69
CA ASN A 95 -8.17 3.12 5.77
C ASN A 95 -7.53 2.16 4.76
N SER A 96 -6.58 1.33 5.22
CA SER A 96 -5.80 0.41 4.38
C SER A 96 -5.03 1.07 3.23
N SER A 97 -4.76 2.37 3.31
CA SER A 97 -4.09 3.19 2.29
C SER A 97 -2.65 3.52 2.69
N SER A 98 -1.90 4.12 1.76
CA SER A 98 -0.64 4.84 2.05
C SER A 98 -0.85 6.23 2.64
N HIS A 99 -2.07 6.75 2.56
CA HIS A 99 -2.44 8.04 3.12
C HIS A 99 -3.17 7.85 4.45
N LEU A 100 -2.71 8.57 5.46
CA LEU A 100 -3.27 8.59 6.80
C LEU A 100 -4.13 9.85 6.95
N LEU A 101 -5.31 9.67 7.54
CA LEU A 101 -6.16 10.78 7.95
C LEU A 101 -5.90 11.11 9.42
N THR A 102 -6.05 12.38 9.79
CA THR A 102 -5.94 12.81 11.19
C THR A 102 -7.20 12.48 11.99
N GLN A 103 -7.06 12.08 13.26
CA GLN A 103 -8.19 12.07 14.19
C GLN A 103 -8.55 13.51 14.62
N PRO A 104 -9.83 13.81 14.91
CA PRO A 104 -10.20 15.08 15.54
C PRO A 104 -9.38 15.33 16.81
N GLY A 105 -8.90 16.56 16.99
CA GLY A 105 -7.99 16.92 18.09
C GLY A 105 -6.52 16.61 17.85
N TYR A 106 -6.13 16.08 16.70
CA TYR A 106 -4.75 15.85 16.31
C TYR A 106 -4.38 16.64 15.05
N TRP A 107 -3.11 17.04 14.99
CA TRP A 107 -2.51 17.71 13.85
C TRP A 107 -1.46 16.80 13.21
N THR A 108 -1.36 16.87 11.88
CA THR A 108 -0.28 16.30 11.10
C THR A 108 0.26 17.37 10.14
N ALA A 109 1.50 17.21 9.72
CA ALA A 109 2.08 18.05 8.66
C ALA A 109 1.50 17.69 7.28
N ASP A 110 1.33 16.40 7.01
CA ASP A 110 0.82 15.85 5.75
C ASP A 110 0.19 14.46 5.95
N ASN A 111 -0.36 13.89 4.89
CA ASN A 111 -1.06 12.60 4.90
C ASN A 111 -0.15 11.37 4.75
N VAL A 112 1.17 11.53 4.64
CA VAL A 112 2.12 10.41 4.61
C VAL A 112 2.96 10.35 5.89
N SER A 113 2.87 11.38 6.71
CA SER A 113 3.48 11.50 8.03
C SER A 113 2.92 10.45 8.97
N THR A 114 3.80 9.91 9.79
CA THR A 114 3.46 9.00 10.90
C THR A 114 3.50 9.72 12.25
N VAL A 115 3.65 11.04 12.22
CA VAL A 115 3.72 11.90 13.40
C VAL A 115 2.42 12.68 13.51
N PHE A 116 1.64 12.35 14.53
CA PHE A 116 0.37 12.99 14.87
C PHE A 116 0.50 13.59 16.25
N VAL A 117 0.27 14.90 16.36
CA VAL A 117 0.45 15.63 17.62
C VAL A 117 -0.89 16.13 18.10
N GLN A 118 -1.21 15.85 19.36
CA GLN A 118 -2.44 16.30 19.98
C GLN A 118 -2.45 17.83 20.12
N CYS A 119 -3.53 18.46 19.67
CA CYS A 119 -3.68 19.91 19.72
C CYS A 119 -4.13 20.38 21.09
N LYS A 120 -3.71 21.60 21.44
CA LYS A 120 -4.12 22.30 22.65
C LYS A 120 -4.57 23.72 22.24
N PRO A 121 -5.87 24.04 22.32
CA PRO A 121 -7.00 23.16 22.68
C PRO A 121 -7.27 22.08 21.60
N SER A 122 -7.93 20.99 21.96
CA SER A 122 -8.28 19.92 20.98
C SER A 122 -9.20 20.43 19.87
N THR A 123 -10.04 21.43 20.16
CA THR A 123 -10.92 22.08 19.18
C THR A 123 -10.17 22.87 18.11
N ALA A 124 -8.88 23.14 18.29
CA ALA A 124 -8.06 23.82 17.28
C ALA A 124 -7.82 22.96 16.03
N CYS A 125 -7.98 21.63 16.15
CA CYS A 125 -7.70 20.68 15.08
C CYS A 125 -8.97 19.89 14.73
N PRO A 126 -9.60 20.17 13.58
CA PRO A 126 -10.86 19.53 13.19
C PRO A 126 -10.70 18.03 12.91
N GLY A 127 -9.49 17.59 12.54
CA GLY A 127 -9.21 16.23 12.09
C GLY A 127 -9.92 15.88 10.79
N ASN A 128 -9.88 14.59 10.44
CA ASN A 128 -10.37 14.01 9.19
C ASN A 128 -9.86 14.72 7.92
N VAL A 129 -8.67 15.31 8.01
CA VAL A 129 -7.98 16.00 6.93
C VAL A 129 -6.68 15.30 6.60
N THR A 130 -6.29 15.39 5.34
CA THR A 130 -5.00 14.92 4.84
C THR A 130 -3.88 15.92 5.11
N ASP A 131 -4.21 17.19 5.29
CA ASP A 131 -3.23 18.27 5.37
C ASP A 131 -3.32 19.03 6.70
N SER A 132 -2.34 19.88 6.97
CA SER A 132 -2.27 20.73 8.15
C SER A 132 -3.35 21.83 8.14
N THR A 133 -4.60 21.47 8.42
CA THR A 133 -5.74 22.41 8.47
C THR A 133 -6.13 22.71 9.91
N CYS A 134 -6.23 23.99 10.24
CA CYS A 134 -6.66 24.47 11.55
C CYS A 134 -8.14 24.86 11.56
N ALA A 135 -8.77 24.76 12.73
CA ALA A 135 -10.11 25.29 12.93
C ALA A 135 -10.10 26.84 12.84
N PRO A 136 -11.25 27.46 12.49
CA PRO A 136 -11.33 28.92 12.37
C PRO A 136 -10.83 29.67 13.62
N GLY A 137 -9.97 30.67 13.42
CA GLY A 137 -9.34 31.42 14.51
C GLY A 137 -7.98 30.89 14.98
N PHE A 138 -7.60 29.68 14.55
CA PHE A 138 -6.30 29.08 14.83
C PHE A 138 -5.44 29.03 13.56
N ARG A 139 -4.11 29.17 13.71
CA ARG A 139 -3.15 29.12 12.59
C ARG A 139 -1.79 28.59 13.02
N GLY A 140 -0.95 28.31 12.02
CA GLY A 140 0.43 27.89 12.22
C GLY A 140 0.58 26.40 12.57
N VAL A 141 1.82 26.00 12.83
CA VAL A 141 2.15 24.62 13.21
C VAL A 141 1.43 24.26 14.51
N LEU A 142 0.80 23.08 14.53
CA LEU A 142 -0.04 22.60 15.64
C LEU A 142 -1.28 23.46 15.94
N CYS A 143 -1.63 24.41 15.06
CA CYS A 143 -2.77 25.32 15.25
C CYS A 143 -2.69 26.11 16.57
N GLN A 144 -1.48 26.43 17.04
CA GLN A 144 -1.26 27.14 18.30
C GLN A 144 -1.23 28.66 18.15
N GLY A 145 -1.12 29.19 16.93
CA GLY A 145 -1.22 30.62 16.67
C GLY A 145 -2.68 31.08 16.62
N CYS A 146 -2.96 32.30 17.08
CA CYS A 146 -4.24 32.94 16.84
C CYS A 146 -4.20 33.73 15.53
N GLU A 147 -5.29 33.74 14.77
CA GLU A 147 -5.45 34.67 13.64
C GLU A 147 -5.31 36.13 14.09
N ALA A 148 -4.87 37.00 13.19
CA ALA A 148 -4.66 38.41 13.49
C ALA A 148 -5.96 39.06 14.00
N GLY A 149 -5.91 39.67 15.19
CA GLY A 149 -7.07 40.29 15.85
C GLY A 149 -7.83 39.38 16.82
N ARG A 150 -7.40 38.13 17.03
CA ARG A 150 -7.90 37.27 18.12
C ARG A 150 -6.80 37.02 19.15
N SER A 151 -7.07 37.32 20.42
CA SER A 151 -6.24 36.90 21.56
C SER A 151 -6.86 35.66 22.17
N GLY A 152 -6.06 34.59 22.34
CA GLY A 152 -6.51 33.37 22.99
C GLY A 152 -6.98 33.66 24.41
N THR A 153 -8.24 33.33 24.70
CA THR A 153 -8.82 33.30 26.05
C THR A 153 -8.63 31.94 26.68
#